data_AF-A0A534SKQ4-F1
#
_entry.id   AF-A0A534SKQ4-F1
#
_cell.length_a   1.000
_cell.length_b   1.000
_cell.length_c   1.000
_cell.angle_alpha   90.00
_cell.angle_beta   90.00
_cell.angle_gamma   90.00
#
_symmetry.space_group_name_H-M   'P 1'
#
loop_
_entity.id
_entity.type
_entity.pdbx_description
1 polymer ?
#
loop_
_entity_poly.entity_id
_entity_poly.type
_entity_poly.pdbx_seq_one_letter_code
_entity_poly.pdbx_strand_id
1 'polypeptide(L)'
;ERATGAPVGFAGPVGLRVRMVADASLRGVRGAIAGANRVDEHLVNVDQERDLPALAFADLRQARGGDACPRCEGGAFAEHRGIEVGQVFYLGTKYSEAMRATFLGADGRERPIEMGCYGIGITRTVAAAIEQHHDDAGIVWPAPLAPYGVHVVPVSVEDAKLRETAEQLAAALDAAGVDPLLDDRDERPGVKFKDADLIGLPVRLTVGPRALARGCVELKPRGAREAAEVPVGEAAARAAALVGPR
;
A
#
# COMPACT_ATOMS: atom_id res chain seq x y z
N GLU A 1 3.39 -3.68 40.25
CA GLU A 1 4.09 -3.37 41.52
C GLU A 1 3.15 -2.81 42.58
N ARG A 2 2.64 -1.57 42.48
CA ARG A 2 1.76 -1.00 43.54
C ARG A 2 0.55 -1.87 43.93
N ALA A 3 -0.09 -2.51 42.96
CA ALA A 3 -1.22 -3.42 43.22
C ALA A 3 -0.78 -4.86 43.56
N THR A 4 0.38 -5.28 43.06
CA THR A 4 0.83 -6.68 43.06
C THR A 4 1.89 -6.97 44.10
N GLY A 5 2.47 -5.97 44.77
CA GLY A 5 3.56 -6.15 45.73
C GLY A 5 4.88 -6.67 45.16
N ALA A 6 4.92 -6.99 43.85
CA ALA A 6 6.05 -7.63 43.19
C ALA A 6 6.34 -7.02 41.80
N PRO A 7 7.60 -7.14 41.31
CA PRO A 7 8.01 -6.62 40.03
C PRO A 7 7.41 -7.39 38.85
N VAL A 8 7.48 -6.77 37.67
CA VAL A 8 7.07 -7.40 36.41
C VAL A 8 7.88 -8.67 36.21
N GLY A 9 7.19 -9.79 35.96
CA GLY A 9 7.78 -11.14 35.95
C GLY A 9 7.24 -12.04 37.06
N PHE A 10 6.81 -11.49 38.21
CA PHE A 10 6.20 -12.26 39.32
C PHE A 10 4.83 -11.75 39.74
N ALA A 11 4.29 -10.76 39.00
CA ALA A 11 2.93 -10.29 39.15
C ALA A 11 1.93 -11.31 38.59
N GLY A 12 0.85 -11.58 39.32
CA GLY A 12 -0.23 -12.46 38.88
C GLY A 12 -1.59 -12.07 39.45
N PRO A 13 -2.67 -12.71 39.00
CA PRO A 13 -4.04 -12.24 39.25
C PRO A 13 -4.59 -12.67 40.62
N VAL A 14 -4.00 -13.69 41.25
CA VAL A 14 -4.53 -14.29 42.48
C VAL A 14 -4.35 -13.35 43.67
N GLY A 15 -5.42 -13.11 44.42
CA GLY A 15 -5.43 -12.26 45.62
C GLY A 15 -5.49 -10.75 45.36
N LEU A 16 -5.55 -10.32 44.09
CA LEU A 16 -5.68 -8.91 43.75
C LEU A 16 -7.12 -8.40 43.94
N ARG A 17 -7.26 -7.18 44.44
CA ARG A 17 -8.54 -6.47 44.62
C ARG A 17 -8.71 -5.35 43.59
N VAL A 18 -8.49 -5.67 42.32
CA VAL A 18 -8.65 -4.75 41.20
C VAL A 18 -9.61 -5.35 40.18
N ARG A 19 -10.17 -4.51 39.30
CA ARG A 19 -10.92 -5.03 38.15
C ARG A 19 -9.99 -5.83 37.26
N MET A 20 -10.34 -7.09 37.03
CA MET A 20 -9.57 -7.99 36.17
C MET A 20 -10.43 -8.43 34.99
N VAL A 21 -9.85 -8.34 33.80
CA VAL A 21 -10.43 -8.82 32.56
C VAL A 21 -9.44 -9.78 31.92
N ALA A 22 -9.89 -10.97 31.55
CA ALA A 22 -9.10 -11.99 30.90
C ALA A 22 -9.58 -12.21 29.46
N ASP A 23 -8.67 -12.65 28.60
CA ASP A 23 -9.04 -13.05 27.25
C ASP A 23 -9.99 -14.24 27.30
N ALA A 24 -10.93 -14.32 26.35
CA ALA A 24 -11.91 -15.40 26.26
C ALA A 24 -11.26 -16.79 26.21
N SER A 25 -10.04 -16.93 25.67
CA SER A 25 -9.28 -18.19 25.64
C SER A 25 -8.89 -18.74 27.03
N LEU A 26 -8.88 -17.89 28.06
CA LEU A 26 -8.55 -18.30 29.43
C LEU A 26 -9.76 -18.82 30.22
N ARG A 27 -10.96 -18.82 29.61
CA ARG A 27 -12.17 -19.29 30.27
C ARG A 27 -12.04 -20.79 30.59
N GLY A 28 -12.21 -21.15 31.86
CA GLY A 28 -12.12 -22.53 32.31
C GLY A 28 -10.71 -23.12 32.25
N VAL A 29 -9.66 -22.30 32.09
CA VAL A 29 -8.28 -22.80 32.15
C VAL A 29 -8.00 -23.41 33.53
N ARG A 30 -7.31 -24.55 33.52
CA ARG A 30 -6.91 -25.29 34.71
C ARG A 30 -5.42 -25.59 34.65
N GLY A 31 -4.78 -25.75 35.79
CA GLY A 31 -3.36 -26.08 35.83
C GLY A 31 -2.43 -24.94 35.40
N ALA A 32 -2.91 -23.69 35.37
CA ALA A 32 -2.13 -22.57 34.87
C ALA A 32 -1.01 -22.17 35.84
N ILE A 33 -0.01 -21.47 35.31
CA ILE A 33 1.06 -20.85 36.09
C ILE A 33 0.85 -19.34 36.06
N ALA A 34 0.94 -18.69 37.20
CA ALA A 34 0.86 -17.24 37.31
C ALA A 34 1.85 -16.71 38.35
N GLY A 35 2.22 -15.43 38.24
CA GLY A 35 3.06 -14.81 39.26
C GLY A 35 2.42 -14.84 40.65
N ALA A 36 3.22 -15.05 41.69
CA ALA A 36 2.72 -15.18 43.07
C ALA A 36 2.50 -13.85 43.79
N ASN A 37 2.67 -12.72 43.10
CA ASN A 37 2.65 -11.39 43.72
C ASN A 37 3.74 -11.23 44.81
N ARG A 38 4.87 -11.96 44.63
CA ARG A 38 6.08 -11.93 45.46
C ARG A 38 7.31 -12.08 44.56
N VAL A 39 8.42 -11.44 44.92
CA VAL A 39 9.68 -11.52 44.16
C VAL A 39 10.14 -12.99 44.07
N ASP A 40 10.58 -13.41 42.89
CA ASP A 40 11.13 -14.75 42.61
C ASP A 40 10.16 -15.93 42.82
N GLU A 41 8.84 -15.69 42.90
CA GLU A 41 7.84 -16.72 43.15
C GLU A 41 6.72 -16.77 42.09
N HIS A 42 6.28 -18.00 41.79
CA HIS A 42 5.12 -18.29 40.93
C HIS A 42 4.17 -19.28 41.62
N LEU A 43 2.88 -19.13 41.34
CA LEU A 43 1.85 -20.10 41.68
C LEU A 43 1.72 -21.10 40.52
N VAL A 44 1.65 -22.37 40.86
CA VAL A 44 1.33 -23.47 39.94
C VAL A 44 -0.08 -24.00 40.24
N ASN A 45 -0.66 -24.71 39.28
CA ASN A 45 -2.00 -25.29 39.40
C ASN A 45 -3.09 -24.24 39.67
N VAL A 46 -2.94 -23.04 39.10
CA VAL A 46 -3.96 -21.99 39.17
C VAL A 46 -5.13 -22.38 38.28
N ASP A 47 -6.31 -22.48 38.86
CA ASP A 47 -7.54 -22.81 38.16
C ASP A 47 -8.45 -21.59 38.12
N GLN A 48 -8.91 -21.21 36.93
CA GLN A 48 -9.68 -19.98 36.78
C GLN A 48 -10.95 -19.97 37.63
N GLU A 49 -11.74 -21.04 37.62
CA GLU A 49 -13.00 -21.12 38.37
C GLU A 49 -12.79 -21.09 39.89
N ARG A 50 -11.67 -21.64 40.38
CA ARG A 50 -11.36 -21.75 41.81
C ARG A 50 -10.71 -20.47 42.35
N ASP A 51 -9.65 -20.01 41.69
CA ASP A 51 -8.78 -18.97 42.21
C ASP A 51 -9.17 -17.57 41.69
N LEU A 52 -9.86 -17.51 40.55
CA LEU A 52 -10.21 -16.27 39.85
C LEU A 52 -11.70 -16.25 39.40
N PRO A 53 -12.65 -16.52 40.31
CA PRO A 53 -14.07 -16.68 39.96
C PRO A 53 -14.72 -15.40 39.43
N ALA A 54 -14.16 -14.23 39.75
CA ALA A 54 -14.71 -12.91 39.40
C ALA A 54 -14.14 -12.30 38.12
N LEU A 55 -13.43 -13.08 37.28
CA LEU A 55 -12.91 -12.57 36.02
C LEU A 55 -14.04 -12.20 35.06
N ALA A 56 -14.01 -10.95 34.58
CA ALA A 56 -14.70 -10.60 33.36
C ALA A 56 -13.91 -11.16 32.18
N PHE A 57 -14.60 -11.59 31.13
CA PHE A 57 -13.97 -12.09 29.91
C PHE A 57 -14.30 -11.18 28.74
N ALA A 58 -13.33 -10.96 27.88
CA ALA A 58 -13.47 -10.22 26.63
C ALA A 58 -12.54 -10.80 25.57
N ASP A 59 -12.73 -10.44 24.30
CA ASP A 59 -11.77 -10.72 23.24
C ASP A 59 -10.63 -9.69 23.34
N LEU A 60 -9.46 -10.13 23.80
CA LEU A 60 -8.33 -9.27 24.16
C LEU A 60 -7.05 -9.62 23.40
N ARG A 61 -6.90 -10.87 22.95
CA ARG A 61 -5.72 -11.31 22.22
C ARG A 61 -5.77 -10.86 20.77
N GLN A 62 -4.59 -10.62 20.20
CA GLN A 62 -4.47 -10.43 18.75
C GLN A 62 -4.55 -11.79 18.05
N ALA A 63 -5.37 -11.88 17.02
CA ALA A 63 -5.40 -13.02 16.13
C ALA A 63 -4.07 -13.12 15.33
N ARG A 64 -3.70 -14.33 14.95
CA ARG A 64 -2.49 -14.61 14.14
C ARG A 64 -2.83 -15.52 12.96
N GLY A 65 -1.92 -15.60 11.99
CA GLY A 65 -1.99 -16.63 10.95
C GLY A 65 -2.18 -18.03 11.55
N GLY A 66 -3.15 -18.78 11.02
CA GLY A 66 -3.52 -20.11 11.49
C GLY A 66 -4.60 -20.17 12.57
N ASP A 67 -4.96 -19.05 13.21
CA ASP A 67 -6.11 -19.02 14.13
C ASP A 67 -7.41 -19.35 13.38
N ALA A 68 -8.32 -20.04 14.06
CA ALA A 68 -9.62 -20.40 13.50
C ALA A 68 -10.48 -19.16 13.25
N CYS A 69 -11.13 -19.16 12.09
CA CYS A 69 -12.07 -18.13 11.67
C CYS A 69 -13.37 -18.24 12.47
N PRO A 70 -13.82 -17.19 13.19
CA PRO A 70 -15.06 -17.26 13.99
C PRO A 70 -16.34 -17.18 13.14
N ARG A 71 -16.22 -17.01 11.81
CA ARG A 71 -17.36 -16.83 10.89
C ARG A 71 -17.50 -17.96 9.89
N CYS A 72 -16.50 -18.83 9.78
CA CYS A 72 -16.44 -19.82 8.73
C CYS A 72 -16.04 -21.19 9.29
N GLU A 73 -16.73 -22.23 8.80
CA GLU A 73 -16.48 -23.60 9.22
C GLU A 73 -15.16 -24.11 8.62
N GLY A 74 -14.23 -24.53 9.48
CA GLY A 74 -12.93 -25.07 9.07
C GLY A 74 -11.95 -24.06 8.47
N GLY A 75 -12.28 -22.77 8.44
CA GLY A 75 -11.39 -21.73 7.92
C GLY A 75 -10.36 -21.27 8.95
N ALA A 76 -9.18 -20.87 8.46
CA ALA A 76 -8.11 -20.28 9.28
C ALA A 76 -7.66 -18.94 8.70
N PHE A 77 -7.16 -18.04 9.56
CA PHE A 77 -6.64 -16.76 9.11
C PHE A 77 -5.33 -16.92 8.34
N ALA A 78 -5.22 -16.20 7.23
CA ALA A 78 -3.95 -15.93 6.57
C ALA A 78 -3.47 -14.53 6.98
N GLU A 79 -2.16 -14.39 7.20
CA GLU A 79 -1.56 -13.14 7.64
C GLU A 79 -0.76 -12.51 6.50
N HIS A 80 -1.05 -11.24 6.23
CA HIS A 80 -0.40 -10.46 5.19
C HIS A 80 -0.02 -9.09 5.74
N ARG A 81 1.02 -8.49 5.15
CA ARG A 81 1.37 -7.09 5.41
C ARG A 81 0.65 -6.21 4.41
N GLY A 82 0.06 -5.13 4.88
CA GLY A 82 -0.65 -4.17 4.06
C GLY A 82 -0.28 -2.74 4.43
N ILE A 83 -0.31 -1.84 3.44
CA ILE A 83 -0.23 -0.40 3.66
C ILE A 83 -1.65 0.13 3.55
N GLU A 84 -2.17 0.72 4.62
CA GLU A 84 -3.49 1.34 4.60
C GLU A 84 -3.45 2.63 3.77
N VAL A 85 -4.01 2.60 2.56
CA VAL A 85 -4.12 3.77 1.66
C VAL A 85 -5.43 4.52 1.79
N GLY A 86 -6.41 3.96 2.50
CA GLY A 86 -7.68 4.62 2.74
C GLY A 86 -8.52 3.90 3.78
N GLN A 87 -9.47 4.65 4.32
CA GLN A 87 -10.36 4.17 5.37
C GLN A 87 -11.73 4.83 5.25
N VAL A 88 -12.76 4.03 5.52
CA VAL A 88 -14.15 4.48 5.56
C VAL A 88 -14.69 4.28 6.97
N PHE A 89 -15.41 5.27 7.47
CA PHE A 89 -16.02 5.21 8.79
C PHE A 89 -17.49 5.57 8.71
N TYR A 90 -18.31 4.77 9.36
CA TYR A 90 -19.63 5.20 9.80
C TYR A 90 -19.47 5.86 11.17
N LEU A 91 -19.66 7.17 11.21
CA LEU A 91 -19.47 7.98 12.41
C LEU A 91 -20.75 8.09 13.25
N GLY A 92 -21.89 7.69 12.67
CA GLY A 92 -23.20 7.87 13.27
C GLY A 92 -23.47 9.34 13.57
N THR A 93 -23.93 9.61 14.78
CA THR A 93 -24.29 10.96 15.24
C THR A 93 -23.24 11.61 16.14
N LYS A 94 -22.07 10.99 16.32
CA LYS A 94 -21.03 11.42 17.28
C LYS A 94 -20.69 12.91 17.17
N TYR A 95 -20.54 13.42 15.95
CA TYR A 95 -20.18 14.82 15.70
C TYR A 95 -21.40 15.73 15.60
N SER A 96 -22.45 15.27 14.93
CA SER A 96 -23.66 16.05 14.72
C SER A 96 -24.38 16.37 16.04
N GLU A 97 -24.40 15.45 17.00
CA GLU A 97 -24.90 15.73 18.35
C GLU A 97 -24.05 16.77 19.08
N ALA A 98 -22.73 16.59 19.11
CA ALA A 98 -21.81 17.49 19.81
C ALA A 98 -21.80 18.91 19.23
N MET A 99 -21.95 19.04 17.91
CA MET A 99 -21.91 20.30 17.18
C MET A 99 -23.30 20.90 16.91
N ARG A 100 -24.37 20.22 17.32
CA ARG A 100 -25.78 20.60 17.04
C ARG A 100 -26.06 20.75 15.54
N ALA A 101 -25.51 19.85 14.73
CA ALA A 101 -25.81 19.77 13.31
C ALA A 101 -27.04 18.88 13.09
N THR A 102 -28.20 19.52 12.94
CA THR A 102 -29.51 18.87 12.88
C THR A 102 -30.24 19.16 11.58
N PHE A 103 -31.27 18.36 11.29
CA PHE A 103 -32.23 18.59 10.19
C PHE A 103 -33.65 18.26 10.64
N LEU A 104 -34.65 18.80 9.95
CA LEU A 104 -36.05 18.47 10.18
C LEU A 104 -36.41 17.19 9.42
N GLY A 105 -36.75 16.12 10.15
CA GLY A 105 -37.21 14.87 9.57
C GLY A 105 -38.59 14.98 8.93
N ALA A 106 -38.98 13.98 8.15
CA ALA A 106 -40.28 13.93 7.48
C ALA A 106 -41.50 13.93 8.45
N ASP A 107 -41.28 13.59 9.72
CA ASP A 107 -42.27 13.65 10.80
C ASP A 107 -42.31 15.01 11.50
N GLY A 108 -41.56 16.00 11.01
CA GLY A 108 -41.45 17.32 11.63
C GLY A 108 -40.61 17.34 12.91
N ARG A 109 -39.85 16.28 13.21
CA ARG A 109 -38.95 16.23 14.37
C ARG A 109 -37.52 16.55 13.96
N GLU A 110 -36.87 17.36 14.79
CA GLU A 110 -35.44 17.65 14.65
C GLU A 110 -34.62 16.40 14.98
N ARG A 111 -33.67 16.06 14.11
CA ARG A 111 -32.78 14.89 14.27
C ARG A 111 -31.33 15.29 13.96
N PRO A 112 -30.34 14.71 14.65
CA PRO A 112 -28.94 14.86 14.28
C PRO A 112 -28.67 14.22 12.91
N ILE A 113 -27.74 14.80 12.15
CA ILE A 113 -27.32 14.26 10.87
C ILE A 113 -26.53 12.96 11.07
N GLU A 114 -26.87 11.91 10.35
CA GLU A 114 -26.07 10.67 10.26
C GLU A 114 -24.84 10.91 9.39
N MET A 115 -23.65 10.62 9.91
CA MET A 115 -22.39 10.97 9.25
C MET A 115 -21.57 9.74 8.86
N GLY A 116 -21.03 9.79 7.65
CA GLY A 116 -19.91 8.95 7.21
C GLY A 116 -18.72 9.82 6.84
N CYS A 117 -17.51 9.29 6.94
CA CYS A 117 -16.33 9.93 6.37
C CYS A 117 -15.49 8.93 5.58
N TYR A 118 -14.84 9.43 4.53
CA TYR A 118 -14.09 8.66 3.56
C TYR A 118 -12.75 9.35 3.34
N GLY A 119 -11.66 8.66 3.67
CA GLY A 119 -10.31 9.20 3.56
C GLY A 119 -9.45 8.32 2.66
N ILE A 120 -8.70 8.96 1.75
CA ILE A 120 -7.64 8.34 0.96
C ILE A 120 -6.36 9.13 1.19
N GLY A 121 -5.29 8.45 1.57
CA GLY A 121 -3.97 9.05 1.76
C GLY A 121 -3.27 9.26 0.41
N ILE A 122 -3.58 10.35 -0.29
CA ILE A 122 -3.07 10.62 -1.66
C ILE A 122 -1.55 10.43 -1.78
N THR A 123 -0.77 11.06 -0.90
CA THR A 123 0.70 10.95 -0.92
C THR A 123 1.18 9.54 -0.53
N ARG A 124 0.47 8.87 0.37
CA ARG A 124 0.76 7.49 0.78
C ARG A 124 0.48 6.51 -0.35
N THR A 125 -0.56 6.72 -1.14
CA THR A 125 -0.90 5.88 -2.30
C THR A 125 0.23 5.85 -3.32
N VAL A 126 0.90 6.99 -3.56
CA VAL A 126 2.06 7.05 -4.46
C VAL A 126 3.20 6.17 -3.92
N ALA A 127 3.54 6.29 -2.64
CA ALA A 127 4.58 5.45 -2.03
C ALA A 127 4.19 3.96 -2.03
N ALA A 128 2.93 3.64 -1.74
CA ALA A 128 2.43 2.27 -1.76
C ALA A 128 2.47 1.65 -3.16
N ALA A 129 2.19 2.43 -4.20
CA ALA A 129 2.35 1.98 -5.59
C ALA A 129 3.81 1.68 -5.92
N ILE A 130 4.76 2.52 -5.50
CA ILE A 130 6.20 2.26 -5.70
C ILE A 130 6.63 0.99 -4.93
N GLU A 131 6.22 0.83 -3.67
CA GLU A 131 6.52 -0.36 -2.86
C GLU A 131 6.04 -1.67 -3.53
N GLN A 132 4.91 -1.63 -4.24
CA GLN A 132 4.39 -2.80 -4.97
C GLN A 132 4.94 -2.95 -6.38
N HIS A 133 5.45 -1.87 -6.98
CA HIS A 133 5.86 -1.83 -8.38
C HIS A 133 7.24 -1.17 -8.55
N HIS A 134 8.28 -1.91 -8.16
CA HIS A 134 9.67 -1.55 -8.39
C HIS A 134 10.52 -2.79 -8.69
N ASP A 135 11.72 -2.56 -9.20
CA ASP A 135 12.79 -3.55 -9.32
C ASP A 135 14.12 -2.96 -8.83
N ASP A 136 15.21 -3.72 -8.94
CA ASP A 136 16.55 -3.29 -8.53
C ASP A 136 17.05 -2.04 -9.29
N ALA A 137 16.46 -1.71 -10.45
CA ALA A 137 16.84 -0.57 -11.28
C ALA A 137 15.99 0.68 -11.02
N GLY A 138 14.80 0.56 -10.42
CA GLY A 138 13.97 1.70 -10.04
C GLY A 138 12.47 1.42 -10.06
N ILE A 139 11.70 2.49 -10.24
CA ILE A 139 10.23 2.44 -10.23
C ILE A 139 9.72 1.72 -11.49
N VAL A 140 8.59 1.04 -11.39
CA VAL A 140 7.85 0.48 -12.53
C VAL A 140 6.42 0.98 -12.44
N TRP A 141 6.15 2.21 -12.90
CA TRP A 141 4.84 2.82 -12.69
C TRP A 141 3.69 2.02 -13.33
N PRO A 142 2.59 1.80 -12.62
CA PRO A 142 1.30 1.57 -13.27
C PRO A 142 0.97 2.75 -14.17
N ALA A 143 0.51 2.50 -15.39
CA ALA A 143 0.31 3.55 -16.40
C ALA A 143 -0.53 4.76 -15.92
N PRO A 144 -1.63 4.60 -15.15
CA PRO A 144 -2.41 5.73 -14.64
C PRO A 144 -1.68 6.62 -13.62
N LEU A 145 -0.60 6.13 -13.01
CA LEU A 145 0.18 6.86 -12.00
C LEU A 145 1.50 7.42 -12.54
N ALA A 146 1.90 7.00 -13.74
CA ALA A 146 3.14 7.45 -14.34
C ALA A 146 3.08 8.96 -14.65
N PRO A 147 4.13 9.73 -14.30
CA PRO A 147 4.15 11.17 -14.57
C PRO A 147 4.08 11.47 -16.08
N TYR A 148 4.67 10.60 -16.90
CA TYR A 148 4.60 10.59 -18.36
C TYR A 148 4.34 9.16 -18.85
N GLY A 149 3.71 9.00 -20.01
CA GLY A 149 3.42 7.68 -20.56
C GLY A 149 4.64 7.03 -21.21
N VAL A 150 5.43 7.84 -21.94
CA VAL A 150 6.52 7.35 -22.79
C VAL A 150 7.78 8.18 -22.61
N HIS A 151 8.92 7.53 -22.40
CA HIS A 151 10.24 8.15 -22.42
C HIS A 151 10.84 8.06 -23.83
N VAL A 152 11.00 9.18 -24.53
CA VAL A 152 11.64 9.23 -25.86
C VAL A 152 13.11 9.62 -25.68
N VAL A 153 14.02 8.72 -26.06
CA VAL A 153 15.46 8.83 -25.77
C VAL A 153 16.27 8.80 -27.07
N PRO A 154 16.68 9.95 -27.64
CA PRO A 154 17.72 9.99 -28.65
C PRO A 154 19.08 9.63 -28.03
N VAL A 155 19.76 8.66 -28.65
CA VAL A 155 21.09 8.18 -28.20
C VAL A 155 22.15 9.29 -28.31
N SER A 156 22.03 10.18 -29.30
CA SER A 156 22.86 11.38 -29.43
C SER A 156 21.97 12.53 -29.87
N VAL A 157 22.07 13.67 -29.18
CA VAL A 157 21.34 14.90 -29.54
C VAL A 157 22.10 15.77 -30.54
N GLU A 158 23.41 15.54 -30.68
CA GLU A 158 24.27 16.16 -31.69
C GLU A 158 23.96 15.64 -33.11
N ASP A 159 23.49 14.39 -33.21
CA ASP A 159 23.00 13.84 -34.47
C ASP A 159 21.61 14.41 -34.77
N ALA A 160 21.55 15.35 -35.72
CA ALA A 160 20.32 16.02 -36.12
C ALA A 160 19.22 15.03 -36.52
N LYS A 161 19.56 13.92 -37.18
CA LYS A 161 18.57 12.94 -37.63
C LYS A 161 17.94 12.20 -36.45
N LEU A 162 18.74 11.84 -35.44
CA LEU A 162 18.22 11.21 -34.22
C LEU A 162 17.35 12.17 -33.41
N ARG A 163 17.82 13.42 -33.25
CA ARG A 163 17.09 14.48 -32.54
C ARG A 163 15.74 14.78 -33.19
N GLU A 164 15.72 15.07 -34.50
CA GLU A 164 14.49 15.37 -35.23
C GLU A 164 13.50 14.20 -35.21
N THR A 165 13.99 12.96 -35.31
CA THR A 165 13.12 11.77 -35.22
C THR A 165 12.50 11.65 -33.81
N ALA A 166 13.27 11.94 -32.76
CA ALA A 166 12.77 11.90 -31.39
C ALA A 166 11.72 13.01 -31.13
N GLU A 167 11.95 14.22 -31.64
CA GLU A 167 10.98 15.33 -31.57
C GLU A 167 9.68 15.00 -32.32
N GLN A 168 9.77 14.39 -33.50
CA GLN A 168 8.60 13.93 -34.27
C GLN A 168 7.80 12.86 -33.52
N LEU A 169 8.47 11.90 -32.87
CA LEU A 169 7.81 10.88 -32.06
C LEU A 169 7.12 11.48 -30.84
N ALA A 170 7.78 12.42 -30.15
CA ALA A 170 7.18 13.13 -29.03
C ALA A 170 5.92 13.89 -29.48
N ALA A 171 5.99 14.64 -30.58
CA ALA A 171 4.81 15.34 -31.13
C ALA A 171 3.68 14.37 -31.54
N ALA A 172 4.01 13.21 -32.11
CA ALA A 172 3.03 12.19 -32.49
C ALA A 172 2.36 11.53 -31.27
N LEU A 173 3.09 11.34 -30.18
CA LEU A 173 2.56 10.83 -28.92
C LEU A 173 1.63 11.83 -28.24
N ASP A 174 2.04 13.11 -28.20
CA ASP A 174 1.23 14.20 -27.66
C ASP A 174 -0.09 14.35 -28.44
N ALA A 175 -0.01 14.32 -29.78
CA ALA A 175 -1.19 14.31 -30.65
C ALA A 175 -2.11 13.08 -30.46
N ALA A 176 -1.56 11.98 -29.94
CA ALA A 176 -2.30 10.76 -29.58
C ALA A 176 -2.82 10.78 -28.12
N GLY A 177 -2.64 11.87 -27.37
CA GLY A 177 -3.10 12.02 -25.99
C GLY A 177 -2.22 11.31 -24.96
N VAL A 178 -0.95 11.04 -25.29
CA VAL A 178 0.00 10.36 -24.41
C VAL A 178 1.17 11.29 -24.13
N ASP A 179 1.28 11.75 -22.88
CA ASP A 179 2.35 12.65 -22.44
C ASP A 179 3.75 12.02 -22.66
N PRO A 180 4.57 12.59 -23.56
CA PRO A 180 5.94 12.15 -23.77
C PRO A 180 6.90 12.88 -22.83
N LEU A 181 7.95 12.18 -22.39
CA LEU A 181 9.15 12.79 -21.82
C LEU A 181 10.28 12.62 -22.83
N LEU A 182 10.69 13.72 -23.48
CA LEU A 182 11.84 13.74 -24.39
C LEU A 182 13.12 13.97 -23.60
N ASP A 183 14.08 13.05 -23.68
CA ASP A 183 15.42 13.21 -23.08
C ASP A 183 16.38 13.88 -24.07
N ASP A 184 16.27 15.21 -24.16
CA ASP A 184 17.07 16.10 -25.03
C ASP A 184 18.41 16.53 -24.42
N ARG A 185 18.80 15.94 -23.28
CA ARG A 185 20.06 16.26 -22.61
C ARG A 185 21.27 15.84 -23.44
N ASP A 186 22.34 16.63 -23.42
CA ASP A 186 23.65 16.23 -23.94
C ASP A 186 24.38 15.34 -22.92
N GLU A 187 23.92 14.09 -22.82
CA GLU A 187 24.44 13.10 -21.88
C GLU A 187 24.70 11.76 -22.55
N ARG A 188 25.59 10.98 -21.95
CA ARG A 188 25.95 9.65 -22.48
C ARG A 188 24.73 8.72 -22.47
N PRO A 189 24.56 7.85 -23.48
CA PRO A 189 23.41 6.94 -23.57
C PRO A 189 23.18 6.10 -22.30
N GLY A 190 24.27 5.61 -21.70
CA GLY A 190 24.19 4.81 -20.47
C GLY A 190 23.63 5.58 -19.27
N VAL A 191 23.88 6.91 -19.18
CA VAL A 191 23.30 7.77 -18.15
C VAL A 191 21.81 7.94 -18.40
N LYS A 192 21.42 8.29 -19.63
CA LYS A 192 20.01 8.41 -20.03
C LYS A 192 19.21 7.13 -19.74
N PHE A 193 19.77 5.96 -20.08
CA PHE A 193 19.09 4.69 -19.83
C PHE A 193 18.94 4.39 -18.33
N LYS A 194 19.95 4.67 -17.52
CA LYS A 194 19.87 4.50 -16.06
C LYS A 194 18.83 5.43 -15.44
N ASP A 195 18.79 6.69 -15.87
CA ASP A 195 17.79 7.65 -15.42
C ASP A 195 16.39 7.23 -15.86
N ALA A 196 16.23 6.78 -17.10
CA ALA A 196 14.96 6.28 -17.61
C ALA A 196 14.46 5.05 -16.83
N ASP A 197 15.36 4.13 -16.47
CA ASP A 197 15.02 2.97 -15.65
C ASP A 197 14.66 3.40 -14.21
N LEU A 198 15.35 4.40 -13.65
CA LEU A 198 15.06 4.94 -12.31
C LEU A 198 13.72 5.66 -12.24
N ILE A 199 13.44 6.54 -13.23
CA ILE A 199 12.18 7.29 -13.35
C ILE A 199 11.00 6.33 -13.56
N GLY A 200 11.20 5.26 -14.33
CA GLY A 200 10.27 4.14 -14.37
C GLY A 200 9.05 4.29 -15.27
N LEU A 201 9.13 5.11 -16.32
CA LEU A 201 8.01 5.36 -17.23
C LEU A 201 7.59 4.07 -17.97
N PRO A 202 6.28 3.82 -18.19
CA PRO A 202 5.78 2.54 -18.71
C PRO A 202 6.45 2.04 -19.99
N VAL A 203 6.74 2.95 -20.92
CA VAL A 203 7.38 2.63 -22.21
C VAL A 203 8.57 3.54 -22.46
N ARG A 204 9.66 3.00 -22.99
CA ARG A 204 10.79 3.75 -23.55
C ARG A 204 10.87 3.54 -25.05
N LEU A 205 10.98 4.62 -25.81
CA LEU A 205 11.33 4.63 -27.23
C LEU A 205 12.77 5.12 -27.37
N THR A 206 13.67 4.28 -27.86
CA THR A 206 15.07 4.64 -28.06
C THR A 206 15.35 4.89 -29.54
N VAL A 207 15.86 6.08 -29.85
CA VAL A 207 16.21 6.51 -31.21
C VAL A 207 17.72 6.39 -31.37
N GLY A 208 18.16 5.23 -31.87
CA GLY A 208 19.56 4.90 -32.10
C GLY A 208 19.92 4.83 -33.59
N PRO A 209 21.19 5.04 -33.96
CA PRO A 209 21.60 5.12 -35.36
C PRO A 209 21.42 3.79 -36.12
N ARG A 210 21.60 2.65 -35.44
CA ARG A 210 21.48 1.30 -36.06
C ARG A 210 20.04 0.98 -36.45
N ALA A 211 19.10 1.15 -35.52
CA ALA A 211 17.68 0.92 -35.76
C ALA A 211 17.15 1.93 -36.79
N LEU A 212 17.53 3.21 -36.67
CA LEU A 212 17.05 4.26 -37.57
C LEU A 212 17.55 4.08 -39.01
N ALA A 213 18.76 3.52 -39.20
CA ALA A 213 19.24 3.15 -40.54
C ALA A 213 18.34 2.11 -41.23
N ARG A 214 17.59 1.31 -40.45
CA ARG A 214 16.57 0.36 -40.94
C ARG A 214 15.15 0.94 -40.96
N GLY A 215 14.97 2.22 -40.63
CA GLY A 215 13.66 2.85 -40.52
C GLY A 215 12.88 2.50 -39.24
N CYS A 216 13.58 2.02 -38.21
CA CYS A 216 12.99 1.57 -36.94
C CYS A 216 13.48 2.38 -35.73
N VAL A 217 12.76 2.25 -34.62
CA VAL A 217 13.19 2.62 -33.27
C VAL A 217 13.00 1.44 -32.33
N GLU A 218 13.68 1.46 -31.18
CA GLU A 218 13.55 0.39 -30.19
C GLU A 218 12.47 0.78 -29.16
N LEU A 219 11.41 -0.03 -29.08
CA LEU A 219 10.34 0.10 -28.10
C LEU A 219 10.58 -0.90 -26.97
N LYS A 220 10.63 -0.42 -25.72
CA LYS A 220 10.84 -1.26 -24.53
C LYS A 220 9.84 -0.91 -23.43
N PRO A 221 8.92 -1.81 -23.06
CA PRO A 221 8.17 -1.69 -21.81
C PRO A 221 9.12 -1.73 -20.60
N ARG A 222 8.90 -0.93 -19.55
CA ARG A 222 9.84 -0.79 -18.42
C ARG A 222 10.21 -2.10 -17.73
N GLY A 223 9.27 -3.04 -17.60
CA GLY A 223 9.51 -4.37 -17.02
C GLY A 223 10.02 -5.43 -18.00
N ALA A 224 10.16 -5.11 -19.30
CA ALA A 224 10.61 -6.06 -20.30
C ALA A 224 12.14 -6.21 -20.28
N ARG A 225 12.63 -7.43 -20.55
CA ARG A 225 14.07 -7.70 -20.68
C ARG A 225 14.65 -7.13 -21.99
N GLU A 226 13.93 -7.33 -23.09
CA GLU A 226 14.37 -6.97 -24.43
C GLU A 226 13.50 -5.85 -25.03
N ALA A 227 14.09 -5.08 -25.93
CA ALA A 227 13.38 -4.10 -26.74
C ALA A 227 12.95 -4.73 -28.07
N ALA A 228 11.82 -4.31 -28.60
CA ALA A 228 11.37 -4.66 -29.94
C ALA A 228 11.71 -3.55 -30.93
N GLU A 229 12.22 -3.90 -32.10
CA GLU A 229 12.34 -2.94 -33.20
C GLU A 229 10.97 -2.70 -33.84
N VAL A 230 10.55 -1.44 -33.88
CA VAL A 230 9.27 -1.01 -34.41
C VAL A 230 9.53 0.06 -35.49
N PRO A 231 8.86 -0.01 -36.66
CA PRO A 231 8.94 1.05 -37.66
C PRO A 231 8.62 2.42 -37.06
N VAL A 232 9.39 3.45 -37.42
CA VAL A 232 9.23 4.82 -36.85
C VAL A 232 7.77 5.30 -36.96
N GLY A 233 7.12 5.08 -38.11
CA GLY A 233 5.73 5.49 -38.35
C GLY A 233 4.67 4.77 -37.51
N GLU A 234 5.01 3.63 -36.90
CA GLU A 234 4.10 2.87 -36.03
C GLU A 234 4.42 3.04 -34.55
N ALA A 235 5.59 3.56 -34.20
CA ALA A 235 6.11 3.53 -32.84
C ALA A 235 5.24 4.30 -31.84
N ALA A 236 4.74 5.49 -32.22
CA ALA A 236 3.87 6.30 -31.36
C ALA A 236 2.55 5.57 -31.06
N ALA A 237 1.89 5.01 -32.09
CA ALA A 237 0.64 4.28 -31.92
C ALA A 237 0.81 3.01 -31.08
N ARG A 238 1.91 2.27 -31.28
CA ARG A 238 2.21 1.07 -30.48
C ARG A 238 2.53 1.42 -29.02
N ALA A 239 3.28 2.49 -28.78
CA ALA A 239 3.55 2.95 -27.42
C ALA A 239 2.27 3.42 -26.72
N ALA A 240 1.41 4.18 -27.42
CA ALA A 240 0.12 4.61 -26.89
C ALA A 240 -0.80 3.44 -26.51
N ALA A 241 -0.83 2.38 -27.32
CA ALA A 241 -1.62 1.18 -27.02
C ALA A 241 -1.16 0.45 -25.74
N LEU A 242 0.12 0.58 -25.36
CA LEU A 242 0.68 -0.04 -24.16
C LEU A 242 0.44 0.79 -22.89
N VAL A 243 0.39 2.11 -23.03
CA VAL A 243 0.09 3.03 -21.91
C VAL A 243 -1.41 3.07 -21.64
N GLY A 244 -2.22 2.96 -22.69
CA GLY A 244 -3.66 3.23 -22.64
C GLY A 244 -3.96 4.74 -22.72
N PRO A 245 -5.21 5.11 -23.04
CA PRO A 245 -5.62 6.50 -22.99
C PRO A 245 -5.57 7.01 -21.55
N ARG A 246 -5.21 8.29 -21.39
CA ARG A 246 -5.54 9.03 -20.16
C ARG A 246 -7.01 9.42 -20.14
#